data_AF-A0A971XAL4-F1
#
_entry.id   AF-A0A971XAL4-F1
#
_cell.length_a   1.000
_cell.length_b   1.000
_cell.length_c   1.000
_cell.angle_alpha   90.00
_cell.angle_beta   90.00
_cell.angle_gamma   90.00
#
_symmetry.space_group_name_H-M   'P 1'
#
loop_
_entity.id
_entity.type
_entity.pdbx_description
1 polymer ?
#
loop_
_entity_poly.entity_id
_entity_poly.type
_entity_poly.pdbx_seq_one_letter_code
_entity_poly.pdbx_strand_id
1 'polypeptide(L)'
;MGKYTAVPDLITTDFIVKYRTPTDENPYIMVNSHYHEDNYEIFYLIDGERYYFLKDRTYHIKKGDLVLIDRNEIHKSSHVKSHRHKRVLVQFKPDFLNEINKADSSINLFSCFTGEQKILRLDFKEQEIIEELFAKMYHEQTNRQKGFELINKIKLTDMLLYINRIAGAKSSFKFDHPDSLHEKISEVVKYLNDNYAENINLRKISEHFYISPNYLCKIFREVT
;
A
#
# COMPACT_ATOMS: atom_id res chain seq x y z
N MET A 1 -14.95 -21.49 -18.34
CA MET A 1 -15.01 -21.80 -16.89
C MET A 1 -13.61 -22.23 -16.46
N GLY A 2 -12.70 -21.26 -16.31
CA GLY A 2 -11.31 -21.50 -15.94
C GLY A 2 -11.16 -21.40 -14.44
N LYS A 3 -10.73 -22.48 -13.80
CA LYS A 3 -10.44 -22.51 -12.36
C LYS A 3 -9.11 -21.79 -12.15
N TYR A 4 -9.14 -20.58 -11.59
CA TYR A 4 -7.92 -19.93 -11.10
C TYR A 4 -7.53 -20.60 -9.79
N THR A 5 -6.65 -21.59 -9.87
CA THR A 5 -6.01 -22.18 -8.70
C THR A 5 -5.13 -21.12 -8.05
N ALA A 6 -5.33 -20.89 -6.74
CA ALA A 6 -4.42 -20.11 -5.92
C ALA A 6 -3.01 -20.70 -6.04
N VAL A 7 -2.08 -19.89 -6.54
CA VAL A 7 -0.66 -20.23 -6.54
C VAL A 7 -0.18 -20.16 -5.08
N PRO A 8 0.48 -21.20 -4.54
CA PRO A 8 1.01 -21.18 -3.18
C PRO A 8 1.97 -20.00 -2.98
N ASP A 9 1.93 -19.37 -1.80
CA ASP A 9 2.84 -18.29 -1.36
C ASP A 9 4.28 -18.82 -1.14
N LEU A 10 4.93 -19.25 -2.22
CA LEU A 10 6.37 -19.47 -2.33
C LEU A 10 6.91 -18.46 -3.33
N ILE A 11 7.00 -17.19 -2.93
CA ILE A 11 7.51 -16.13 -3.79
C ILE A 11 8.93 -15.81 -3.36
N THR A 12 9.87 -16.60 -3.86
CA THR A 12 11.27 -16.23 -4.01
C THR A 12 11.44 -15.50 -5.35
N THR A 13 10.69 -14.42 -5.60
CA THR A 13 10.90 -13.57 -6.77
C THR A 13 11.03 -12.11 -6.36
N ASP A 14 12.00 -11.41 -6.93
CA ASP A 14 12.27 -10.00 -6.63
C ASP A 14 11.22 -9.04 -7.22
N PHE A 15 10.21 -9.57 -7.90
CA PHE A 15 9.09 -8.85 -8.51
C PHE A 15 7.86 -9.77 -8.63
N ILE A 16 6.67 -9.25 -8.33
CA ILE A 16 5.39 -9.91 -8.59
C ILE A 16 4.22 -8.93 -8.75
N VAL A 17 3.28 -9.26 -9.65
CA VAL A 17 1.98 -8.59 -9.83
C VAL A 17 0.86 -9.55 -9.44
N LYS A 18 -0.09 -9.11 -8.60
CA LYS A 18 -1.26 -9.92 -8.20
C LYS A 18 -2.54 -9.11 -8.35
N TYR A 19 -3.45 -9.58 -9.21
CA TYR A 19 -4.84 -9.14 -9.22
C TYR A 19 -5.65 -9.92 -8.19
N ARG A 20 -6.46 -9.21 -7.39
CA ARG A 20 -7.36 -9.81 -6.41
C ARG A 20 -8.76 -9.26 -6.59
N THR A 21 -9.70 -10.17 -6.80
CA THR A 21 -11.14 -9.91 -6.76
C THR A 21 -11.71 -10.80 -5.65
N PRO A 22 -12.25 -10.24 -4.56
CA PRO A 22 -12.81 -10.98 -3.46
C PRO A 22 -14.02 -11.76 -3.94
N THR A 23 -14.11 -12.98 -3.46
CA THR A 23 -15.28 -13.84 -3.56
C THR A 23 -15.91 -13.94 -2.18
N ASP A 24 -17.16 -14.43 -2.11
CA ASP A 24 -17.81 -14.66 -0.82
C ASP A 24 -17.04 -15.69 0.04
N GLU A 25 -16.24 -16.56 -0.59
CA GLU A 25 -15.35 -17.54 0.06
C GLU A 25 -13.98 -16.96 0.46
N ASN A 26 -13.48 -15.93 -0.23
CA ASN A 26 -12.23 -15.26 0.11
C ASN A 26 -12.38 -13.73 -0.03
N PRO A 27 -12.83 -13.05 1.03
CA PRO A 27 -13.04 -11.61 1.02
C PRO A 27 -11.73 -10.79 1.02
N TYR A 28 -10.56 -11.45 1.04
CA TYR A 28 -9.23 -10.84 1.18
C TYR A 28 -9.16 -9.84 2.35
N ILE A 29 -9.65 -10.27 3.51
CA ILE A 29 -9.60 -9.50 4.75
C ILE A 29 -8.18 -9.57 5.31
N MET A 30 -7.58 -8.41 5.59
CA MET A 30 -6.36 -8.36 6.38
C MET A 30 -6.74 -8.34 7.85
N VAL A 31 -6.58 -9.49 8.51
CA VAL A 31 -6.93 -9.66 9.93
C VAL A 31 -5.94 -8.90 10.82
N ASN A 32 -4.65 -8.94 10.46
CA ASN A 32 -3.57 -8.29 11.19
C ASN A 32 -2.83 -7.30 10.31
N SER A 33 -2.27 -6.26 10.92
CA SER A 33 -1.21 -5.46 10.33
C SER A 33 -0.01 -6.33 9.97
N HIS A 34 0.66 -5.99 8.88
CA HIS A 34 1.86 -6.66 8.41
C HIS A 34 2.81 -5.67 7.74
N TYR A 35 4.03 -6.12 7.48
CA TYR A 35 5.01 -5.41 6.69
C TYR A 35 5.71 -6.40 5.77
N HIS A 36 6.34 -5.90 4.71
CA HIS A 36 7.19 -6.71 3.87
C HIS A 36 8.64 -6.37 4.17
N GLU A 37 9.39 -7.38 4.61
CA GLU A 37 10.83 -7.25 4.75
C GLU A 37 11.43 -7.05 3.35
N ASP A 38 12.11 -5.93 3.18
CA ASP A 38 12.85 -5.55 1.98
C ASP A 38 12.09 -5.55 0.64
N ASN A 39 10.76 -5.37 0.65
CA ASN A 39 9.97 -5.16 -0.56
C ASN A 39 9.20 -3.83 -0.52
N TYR A 40 9.20 -3.13 -1.65
CA TYR A 40 8.23 -2.08 -1.95
C TYR A 40 6.91 -2.70 -2.37
N GLU A 41 5.79 -2.06 -2.03
CA GLU A 41 4.47 -2.42 -2.55
C GLU A 41 3.77 -1.20 -3.16
N ILE A 42 3.24 -1.38 -4.37
CA ILE A 42 2.28 -0.46 -5.01
C ILE A 42 0.93 -1.14 -4.99
N PHE A 43 -0.03 -0.57 -4.27
CA PHE A 43 -1.41 -1.04 -4.19
C PHE A 43 -2.30 -0.11 -5.00
N TYR A 44 -3.14 -0.66 -5.88
CA TYR A 44 -4.13 0.13 -6.63
C TYR A 44 -5.54 -0.43 -6.47
N LEU A 45 -6.49 0.45 -6.14
CA LEU A 45 -7.90 0.09 -5.96
C LEU A 45 -8.68 0.28 -7.26
N ILE A 46 -8.99 -0.84 -7.93
CA ILE A 46 -9.72 -0.88 -9.20
C ILE A 46 -11.22 -0.62 -8.98
N ASP A 47 -11.77 -1.10 -7.87
CA ASP A 47 -13.20 -0.98 -7.55
C ASP A 47 -13.45 -1.05 -6.04
N GLY A 48 -14.48 -0.33 -5.60
CA GLY A 48 -14.89 -0.24 -4.19
C GLY A 48 -14.18 0.85 -3.38
N GLU A 49 -14.21 0.69 -2.06
CA GLU A 49 -13.59 1.58 -1.08
C GLU A 49 -13.04 0.79 0.11
N ARG A 50 -11.97 1.28 0.73
CA ARG A 50 -11.33 0.64 1.89
C ARG A 50 -10.80 1.69 2.87
N TYR A 51 -10.67 1.29 4.13
CA TYR A 51 -9.76 1.98 5.03
C TYR A 51 -8.38 1.35 4.90
N TYR A 52 -7.36 2.19 4.85
CA TYR A 52 -5.98 1.76 4.72
C TYR A 52 -5.18 2.40 5.86
N PHE A 53 -4.81 1.60 6.84
CA PHE A 53 -3.88 2.01 7.89
C PHE A 53 -2.47 1.85 7.36
N LEU A 54 -1.70 2.93 7.36
CA LEU A 54 -0.32 2.99 6.89
C LEU A 54 0.50 3.78 7.90
N LYS A 55 1.51 3.13 8.48
CA LYS A 55 2.37 3.64 9.55
C LYS A 55 1.57 4.07 10.80
N ASP A 56 1.20 5.34 10.87
CA ASP A 56 0.53 5.99 12.00
C ASP A 56 -0.79 6.63 11.61
N ARG A 57 -1.29 6.37 10.39
CA ARG A 57 -2.47 7.04 9.86
C ARG A 57 -3.39 6.11 9.11
N THR A 58 -4.71 6.30 9.30
CA THR A 58 -5.72 5.66 8.44
C THR A 58 -6.21 6.60 7.35
N TYR A 59 -6.33 6.05 6.15
CA TYR A 59 -6.81 6.73 4.96
C TYR A 59 -8.08 6.05 4.43
N HIS A 60 -9.07 6.85 4.01
CA HIS A 60 -10.19 6.35 3.23
C HIS A 60 -9.86 6.36 1.74
N ILE A 61 -9.53 5.19 1.21
CA ILE A 61 -9.21 5.00 -0.20
C ILE A 61 -10.43 4.56 -1.00
N LYS A 62 -10.51 5.03 -2.24
CA LYS A 62 -11.59 4.77 -3.20
C LYS A 62 -11.01 4.28 -4.52
N LYS A 63 -11.88 3.78 -5.40
CA LYS A 63 -11.51 3.46 -6.79
C LYS A 63 -10.64 4.57 -7.39
N GLY A 64 -9.54 4.17 -8.02
CA GLY A 64 -8.57 5.08 -8.63
C GLY A 64 -7.48 5.56 -7.68
N ASP A 65 -7.53 5.22 -6.39
CA ASP A 65 -6.47 5.55 -5.45
C ASP A 65 -5.34 4.51 -5.53
N LEU A 66 -4.10 5.03 -5.59
CA LEU A 66 -2.86 4.29 -5.55
C LEU A 66 -2.16 4.55 -4.21
N VAL A 67 -1.80 3.49 -3.50
CA VAL A 67 -1.09 3.54 -2.21
C VAL A 67 0.34 3.05 -2.42
N LEU A 68 1.30 3.84 -1.95
CA LEU A 68 2.73 3.60 -2.05
C LEU A 68 3.25 3.19 -0.67
N ILE A 69 3.80 1.99 -0.59
CA ILE A 69 4.20 1.37 0.67
C ILE A 69 5.71 1.15 0.63
N ASP A 70 6.42 1.79 1.57
CA ASP A 70 7.86 1.63 1.71
C ASP A 70 8.20 0.27 2.33
N ARG A 71 9.47 -0.11 2.21
CA ARG A 71 10.03 -1.29 2.86
C ARG A 71 9.86 -1.18 4.36
N ASN A 72 9.52 -2.30 5.00
CA ASN A 72 9.33 -2.38 6.44
C ASN A 72 8.22 -1.46 6.98
N GLU A 73 7.37 -0.90 6.12
CA GLU A 73 6.25 -0.05 6.53
C GLU A 73 5.06 -0.91 6.95
N ILE A 74 4.63 -0.76 8.21
CA ILE A 74 3.48 -1.47 8.74
C ILE A 74 2.21 -0.93 8.07
N HIS A 75 1.40 -1.85 7.55
CA HIS A 75 0.15 -1.51 6.90
C HIS A 75 -0.93 -2.58 7.04
N LYS A 76 -2.18 -2.14 6.99
CA LYS A 76 -3.40 -2.95 7.03
C LYS A 76 -4.48 -2.31 6.20
N SER A 77 -5.22 -3.12 5.45
CA SER A 77 -6.43 -2.66 4.78
C SER A 77 -7.67 -3.28 5.40
N SER A 78 -8.61 -2.45 5.83
CA SER A 78 -9.88 -2.84 6.45
C SER A 78 -11.07 -2.36 5.62
N HIS A 79 -12.26 -2.87 5.97
CA HIS A 79 -13.49 -2.63 5.22
C HIS A 79 -14.19 -1.37 5.74
N VAL A 80 -14.79 -0.59 4.83
CA VAL A 80 -15.65 0.54 5.20
C VAL A 80 -17.06 0.04 5.52
N LYS A 81 -17.71 -0.61 4.54
CA LYS A 81 -19.08 -1.15 4.63
C LYS A 81 -19.25 -2.50 3.93
N SER A 82 -18.47 -2.73 2.87
CA SER A 82 -18.53 -3.93 2.04
C SER A 82 -17.19 -4.65 2.00
N HIS A 83 -17.25 -5.98 1.89
CA HIS A 83 -16.07 -6.79 1.64
C HIS A 83 -15.61 -6.74 0.18
N ARG A 84 -16.49 -6.32 -0.74
CA ARG A 84 -16.24 -6.30 -2.17
C ARG A 84 -15.36 -5.12 -2.56
N HIS A 85 -14.20 -5.42 -3.13
CA HIS A 85 -13.22 -4.45 -3.65
C HIS A 85 -12.36 -5.13 -4.70
N LYS A 86 -12.03 -4.52 -5.84
CA LYS A 86 -11.04 -5.10 -6.77
C LYS A 86 -9.74 -4.37 -6.63
N ARG A 87 -8.63 -5.10 -6.56
CA ARG A 87 -7.31 -4.49 -6.45
C ARG A 87 -6.26 -5.19 -7.29
N VAL A 88 -5.20 -4.47 -7.57
CA VAL A 88 -3.93 -5.02 -8.05
C VAL A 88 -2.82 -4.54 -7.14
N LEU A 89 -1.83 -5.40 -6.92
CA LEU A 89 -0.60 -5.04 -6.23
C LEU A 89 0.61 -5.39 -7.10
N VAL A 90 1.63 -4.56 -7.01
CA VAL A 90 2.99 -4.86 -7.48
C VAL A 90 3.89 -4.86 -6.25
N GLN A 91 4.60 -5.95 -6.02
CA GLN A 91 5.61 -6.08 -4.97
C GLN A 91 6.96 -6.32 -5.62
N PHE A 92 8.01 -5.64 -5.16
CA PHE A 92 9.35 -5.83 -5.68
C PHE A 92 10.46 -5.47 -4.69
N LYS A 93 11.61 -6.12 -4.81
CA LYS A 93 12.82 -5.77 -4.08
C LYS A 93 13.57 -4.64 -4.79
N PRO A 94 14.32 -3.80 -4.05
CA PRO A 94 15.21 -2.81 -4.65
C PRO A 94 16.15 -3.41 -5.71
N ASP A 95 16.66 -4.61 -5.47
CA ASP A 95 17.59 -5.32 -6.36
C ASP A 95 17.02 -5.57 -7.76
N PHE A 96 15.70 -5.66 -7.91
CA PHE A 96 15.07 -5.84 -9.21
C PHE A 96 15.38 -4.66 -10.16
N LEU A 97 15.50 -3.44 -9.62
CA LEU A 97 15.74 -2.21 -10.39
C LEU A 97 17.07 -1.52 -10.05
N ASN A 98 17.91 -2.11 -9.20
CA ASN A 98 19.09 -1.45 -8.64
C ASN A 98 20.08 -0.96 -9.72
N GLU A 99 20.29 -1.76 -10.77
CA GLU A 99 21.13 -1.37 -11.91
C GLU A 99 20.59 -0.13 -12.64
N ILE A 100 19.27 -0.09 -12.86
CA ILE A 100 18.60 1.04 -13.54
C ILE A 100 18.63 2.27 -12.65
N ASN A 101 18.34 2.11 -11.35
CA ASN A 101 18.35 3.20 -10.38
C ASN A 101 19.75 3.81 -10.19
N LYS A 102 20.81 3.02 -10.39
CA LYS A 102 22.21 3.49 -10.30
C LYS A 102 22.75 4.05 -11.62
N ALA A 103 22.05 3.86 -12.74
CA ALA A 103 22.52 4.27 -14.06
C ALA A 103 22.57 5.81 -14.22
N ASP A 104 21.70 6.53 -13.51
CA ASP A 104 21.67 7.99 -13.49
C ASP A 104 21.47 8.50 -12.06
N SER A 105 22.53 9.07 -11.47
CA SER A 105 22.51 9.60 -10.11
C SER A 105 21.55 10.78 -9.90
N SER A 106 21.06 11.41 -10.97
CA SER A 106 20.05 12.48 -10.88
C SER A 106 18.63 11.94 -10.68
N ILE A 107 18.43 10.63 -10.84
CA ILE A 107 17.12 9.97 -10.75
C ILE A 107 17.09 9.08 -9.51
N ASN A 108 16.03 9.22 -8.72
CA ASN A 108 15.69 8.25 -7.66
C ASN A 108 14.31 7.64 -7.97
N LEU A 109 14.31 6.42 -8.52
CA LEU A 109 13.08 5.71 -8.87
C LEU A 109 12.20 5.45 -7.66
N PHE A 110 12.78 5.29 -6.48
CA PHE A 110 12.08 4.91 -5.25
C PHE A 110 11.60 6.12 -4.43
N SER A 111 11.82 7.35 -4.92
CA SER A 111 11.49 8.58 -4.19
C SER A 111 10.00 8.73 -3.82
N CYS A 112 9.09 8.18 -4.63
CA CYS A 112 7.66 8.16 -4.31
C CYS A 112 7.32 7.40 -3.02
N PHE A 113 8.13 6.41 -2.61
CA PHE A 113 7.85 5.63 -1.40
C PHE A 113 8.27 6.35 -0.12
N THR A 114 9.24 7.27 -0.18
CA THR A 114 9.77 7.96 1.00
C THR A 114 9.13 9.34 1.23
N GLY A 115 8.29 9.80 0.31
CA GLY A 115 7.58 11.08 0.45
C GLY A 115 6.46 11.06 1.49
N GLU A 116 6.03 12.24 1.93
CA GLU A 116 4.87 12.40 2.83
C GLU A 116 3.56 11.96 2.17
N GLN A 117 3.45 12.15 0.85
CA GLN A 117 2.28 11.77 0.08
C GLN A 117 2.32 10.28 -0.27
N LYS A 118 1.75 9.45 0.61
CA LYS A 118 1.67 8.00 0.43
C LYS A 118 0.54 7.52 -0.48
N ILE A 119 -0.44 8.38 -0.75
CA ILE A 119 -1.61 8.02 -1.55
C ILE A 119 -1.79 9.02 -2.69
N LEU A 120 -1.99 8.52 -3.90
CA LEU A 120 -2.28 9.31 -5.08
C LEU A 120 -3.69 8.99 -5.56
N ARG A 121 -4.55 10.00 -5.57
CA ARG A 121 -5.86 9.90 -6.23
C ARG A 121 -5.69 10.21 -7.70
N LEU A 122 -5.79 9.18 -8.54
CA LEU A 122 -5.58 9.28 -9.97
C LEU A 122 -6.83 9.80 -10.68
N ASP A 123 -6.67 10.71 -11.62
CA ASP A 123 -7.72 11.07 -12.58
C ASP A 123 -7.93 9.95 -13.62
N PHE A 124 -8.94 10.08 -14.48
CA PHE A 124 -9.28 9.03 -15.45
C PHE A 124 -8.14 8.69 -16.41
N LYS A 125 -7.34 9.67 -16.84
CA LYS A 125 -6.23 9.44 -17.77
C LYS A 125 -5.06 8.78 -17.05
N GLU A 126 -4.77 9.22 -15.83
CA GLU A 126 -3.76 8.62 -14.95
C GLU A 126 -4.13 7.16 -14.62
N GLN A 127 -5.41 6.87 -14.37
CA GLN A 127 -5.92 5.51 -14.16
C GLN A 127 -5.69 4.62 -15.39
N GLU A 128 -6.05 5.08 -16.60
CA GLU A 128 -5.84 4.30 -17.84
C GLU A 128 -4.38 3.90 -18.03
N ILE A 129 -3.45 4.84 -17.83
CA ILE A 129 -2.01 4.60 -17.98
C ILE A 129 -1.52 3.56 -16.96
N ILE A 130 -1.87 3.75 -15.69
CA ILE A 130 -1.45 2.87 -14.60
C ILE A 130 -2.05 1.47 -14.75
N GLU A 131 -3.34 1.37 -15.06
CA GLU A 131 -4.03 0.09 -15.26
C GLU A 131 -3.45 -0.68 -16.46
N GLU A 132 -3.10 0.01 -17.54
CA GLU A 132 -2.46 -0.59 -18.70
C GLU A 132 -1.08 -1.17 -18.34
N LEU A 133 -0.28 -0.44 -17.55
CA LEU A 133 1.03 -0.92 -17.08
C LEU A 133 0.89 -2.15 -16.18
N PHE A 134 -0.07 -2.15 -15.24
CA PHE A 134 -0.36 -3.34 -14.43
C PHE A 134 -0.74 -4.55 -15.29
N ALA A 135 -1.64 -4.38 -16.25
CA ALA A 135 -2.11 -5.46 -17.11
C ALA A 135 -0.97 -6.03 -17.96
N LYS A 136 -0.15 -5.14 -18.53
CA LYS A 136 1.04 -5.51 -19.31
C LYS A 136 2.07 -6.27 -18.46
N MET A 137 2.37 -5.83 -17.24
CA MET A 137 3.32 -6.54 -16.37
C MET A 137 2.79 -7.92 -15.95
N TYR A 138 1.50 -8.01 -15.65
CA TYR A 138 0.86 -9.28 -15.32
C TYR A 138 0.88 -10.26 -16.50
N HIS A 139 0.69 -9.77 -17.72
CA HIS A 139 0.78 -10.58 -18.94
C HIS A 139 2.18 -11.19 -19.12
N GLU A 140 3.24 -10.38 -18.98
CA GLU A 140 4.63 -10.84 -19.07
C GLU A 140 4.97 -11.86 -17.98
N GLN A 141 4.55 -11.59 -16.74
CA GLN A 141 4.70 -12.52 -15.62
C GLN A 141 4.02 -13.87 -15.89
N THR A 142 2.84 -13.85 -16.52
CA THR A 142 2.06 -15.06 -16.77
C THR A 142 2.62 -15.86 -17.94
N ASN A 143 2.94 -15.20 -19.05
CA ASN A 143 3.35 -15.88 -20.28
C ASN A 143 4.83 -16.26 -20.30
N ARG A 144 5.67 -15.55 -19.53
CA ARG A 144 7.11 -15.83 -19.37
C ARG A 144 7.84 -16.02 -20.70
N GLN A 145 7.49 -15.23 -21.72
CA GLN A 145 8.18 -15.24 -23.01
C GLN A 145 9.65 -14.83 -22.84
N LYS A 146 10.51 -15.17 -23.80
CA LYS A 146 11.92 -14.77 -23.73
C LYS A 146 12.04 -13.25 -23.55
N GLY A 147 12.69 -12.83 -22.47
CA GLY A 147 12.86 -11.41 -22.11
C GLY A 147 11.80 -10.83 -21.18
N PHE A 148 10.83 -11.62 -20.70
CA PHE A 148 9.73 -11.13 -19.84
C PHE A 148 10.21 -10.36 -18.60
N GLU A 149 11.31 -10.77 -17.96
CA GLU A 149 11.87 -10.07 -16.79
C GLU A 149 12.38 -8.68 -17.14
N LEU A 150 13.12 -8.55 -18.25
CA LEU A 150 13.60 -7.26 -18.74
C LEU A 150 12.44 -6.34 -19.12
N ILE A 151 11.41 -6.89 -19.77
CA ILE A 151 10.20 -6.15 -20.11
C ILE A 151 9.47 -5.68 -18.83
N ASN A 152 9.38 -6.52 -17.80
CA ASN A 152 8.82 -6.13 -16.50
C ASN A 152 9.66 -5.05 -15.81
N LYS A 153 11.00 -5.12 -15.86
CA LYS A 153 11.88 -4.06 -15.35
C LYS A 153 11.63 -2.72 -16.07
N ILE A 154 11.50 -2.74 -17.39
CA ILE A 154 11.21 -1.53 -18.19
C ILE A 154 9.85 -0.94 -17.81
N LYS A 155 8.80 -1.77 -17.74
CA LYS A 155 7.44 -1.31 -17.40
C LYS A 155 7.34 -0.79 -15.96
N LEU A 156 8.01 -1.43 -15.01
CA LEU A 156 8.05 -0.94 -13.63
C LEU A 156 8.82 0.38 -13.54
N THR A 157 9.94 0.50 -14.26
CA THR A 157 10.69 1.76 -14.34
C THR A 157 9.82 2.89 -14.89
N ASP A 158 9.09 2.64 -15.98
CA ASP A 158 8.15 3.59 -16.59
C ASP A 158 7.04 4.00 -15.59
N MET A 159 6.44 3.01 -14.91
CA MET A 159 5.45 3.25 -13.86
C MET A 159 5.99 4.15 -12.74
N LEU A 160 7.19 3.85 -12.20
CA LEU A 160 7.78 4.62 -11.11
C LEU A 160 8.13 6.05 -11.53
N LEU A 161 8.69 6.24 -12.73
CA LEU A 161 8.94 7.57 -13.28
C LEU A 161 7.65 8.37 -13.45
N TYR A 162 6.59 7.74 -13.94
CA TYR A 162 5.28 8.36 -14.06
C TYR A 162 4.72 8.77 -12.69
N ILE A 163 4.73 7.85 -11.73
CA ILE A 163 4.29 8.09 -10.34
C ILE A 163 5.05 9.26 -9.71
N ASN A 164 6.38 9.30 -9.83
CA ASN A 164 7.20 10.38 -9.28
C ASN A 164 6.80 11.76 -9.84
N ARG A 165 6.48 11.85 -11.14
CA ARG A 165 6.05 13.11 -11.77
C ARG A 165 4.70 13.58 -11.24
N ILE A 166 3.71 12.68 -11.16
CA ILE A 166 2.37 13.05 -10.69
C ILE A 166 2.34 13.29 -9.17
N ALA A 167 3.17 12.60 -8.38
CA ALA A 167 3.31 12.83 -6.95
C ALA A 167 3.81 14.24 -6.64
N GLY A 168 4.81 14.73 -7.39
CA GLY A 168 5.29 16.11 -7.27
C GLY A 168 4.20 17.15 -7.56
N ALA A 169 3.39 16.90 -8.59
CA ALA A 169 2.30 17.79 -8.99
C ALA A 169 1.12 17.80 -8.01
N LYS A 170 0.89 16.69 -7.28
CA LYS A 170 -0.25 16.51 -6.36
C LYS A 170 0.10 16.70 -4.88
N SER A 171 1.28 17.23 -4.56
CA SER A 171 1.80 17.41 -3.20
C SER A 171 0.90 18.20 -2.24
N SER A 172 -0.08 18.96 -2.75
CA SER A 172 -1.04 19.71 -1.94
C SER A 172 -2.31 18.94 -1.55
N PHE A 173 -2.55 17.73 -2.11
CA PHE A 173 -3.78 16.98 -1.83
C PHE A 173 -3.71 16.25 -0.49
N LYS A 174 -4.34 16.84 0.53
CA LYS A 174 -4.46 16.21 1.83
C LYS A 174 -5.61 15.21 1.84
N PHE A 175 -5.30 13.99 2.28
CA PHE A 175 -6.34 13.05 2.72
C PHE A 175 -6.73 13.42 4.15
N ASP A 176 -8.03 13.49 4.43
CA ASP A 176 -8.56 13.63 5.79
C ASP A 176 -8.62 12.26 6.47
N HIS A 177 -8.64 12.27 7.82
CA HIS A 177 -8.97 11.05 8.55
C HIS A 177 -10.42 10.63 8.22
N PRO A 178 -10.71 9.32 8.13
CA PRO A 178 -12.05 8.84 7.86
C PRO A 178 -13.13 9.39 8.81
N ASP A 179 -12.79 9.45 10.09
CA ASP A 179 -13.63 9.97 11.17
C ASP A 179 -12.76 10.30 12.40
N SER A 180 -13.38 10.83 13.45
CA SER A 180 -12.71 11.19 14.71
C SER A 180 -12.13 9.99 15.45
N LEU A 181 -12.64 8.77 15.23
CA LEU A 181 -12.10 7.55 15.84
C LEU A 181 -10.75 7.22 15.23
N HIS A 182 -10.64 7.24 13.91
CA HIS A 182 -9.41 7.00 13.18
C HIS A 182 -8.38 8.09 13.40
N GLU A 183 -8.81 9.36 13.49
CA GLU A 183 -7.95 10.46 13.90
C GLU A 183 -7.36 10.21 15.30
N LYS A 184 -8.20 9.82 16.26
CA LYS A 184 -7.75 9.53 17.62
C LYS A 184 -6.75 8.39 17.69
N ILE A 185 -6.96 7.31 16.94
CA ILE A 185 -5.99 6.21 16.84
C ILE A 185 -4.69 6.69 16.20
N SER A 186 -4.76 7.52 15.17
CA SER A 186 -3.58 8.06 14.51
C SER A 186 -2.74 8.91 15.48
N GLU A 187 -3.38 9.73 16.31
CA GLU A 187 -2.72 10.47 17.40
C GLU A 187 -2.05 9.53 18.42
N VAL A 188 -2.74 8.45 18.83
CA VAL A 188 -2.20 7.47 19.79
C VAL A 188 -0.96 6.78 19.20
N VAL A 189 -1.03 6.31 17.96
CA VAL A 189 0.09 5.62 17.30
C VAL A 189 1.27 6.58 17.13
N LYS A 190 1.01 7.83 16.74
CA LYS A 190 2.04 8.86 16.67
C LYS A 190 2.72 9.10 18.01
N TYR A 191 1.94 9.25 19.09
CA TYR A 191 2.49 9.41 20.44
C TYR A 191 3.36 8.22 20.86
N LEU A 192 2.93 7.00 20.57
CA LEU A 192 3.71 5.79 20.82
C LEU A 192 5.04 5.80 20.06
N ASN A 193 5.01 6.18 18.77
CA ASN A 193 6.19 6.27 17.93
C ASN A 193 7.15 7.39 18.35
N ASP A 194 6.65 8.51 18.87
CA ASP A 194 7.48 9.64 19.31
C ASP A 194 8.11 9.38 20.70
N ASN A 195 7.51 8.52 21.51
CA ASN A 195 7.91 8.28 22.90
C ASN A 195 8.37 6.83 23.17
N TYR A 196 8.66 6.04 22.12
CA TYR A 196 8.96 4.61 22.20
C TYR A 196 10.12 4.24 23.14
N ALA A 197 11.05 5.18 23.39
CA ALA A 197 12.19 4.99 24.29
C ALA A 197 11.82 5.13 25.78
N GLU A 198 10.62 5.64 26.09
CA GLU A 198 10.15 5.81 27.45
C GLU A 198 9.42 4.57 27.98
N ASN A 199 9.30 4.47 29.30
CA ASN A 199 8.45 3.45 29.93
C ASN A 199 6.96 3.84 29.81
N ILE A 200 6.40 3.63 28.62
CA ILE A 200 4.98 3.80 28.32
C ILE A 200 4.22 2.55 28.76
N ASN A 201 3.07 2.74 29.41
CA ASN A 201 2.12 1.68 29.67
C ASN A 201 0.70 2.13 29.32
N LEU A 202 -0.22 1.17 29.21
CA LEU A 202 -1.60 1.41 28.80
C LEU A 202 -2.28 2.49 29.65
N ARG A 203 -2.01 2.52 30.96
CA ARG A 203 -2.59 3.51 31.88
C ARG A 203 -2.14 4.93 31.54
N LYS A 204 -0.84 5.15 31.30
CA LYS A 204 -0.31 6.47 30.91
C LYS A 204 -0.91 6.97 29.61
N ILE A 205 -1.05 6.10 28.60
CA ILE A 205 -1.66 6.46 27.32
C ILE A 205 -3.13 6.82 27.52
N SER A 206 -3.85 6.00 28.28
CA SER A 206 -5.27 6.20 28.58
C SER A 206 -5.50 7.55 29.29
N GLU A 207 -4.66 7.88 30.27
CA GLU A 207 -4.69 9.16 30.98
C GLU A 207 -4.36 10.34 30.05
N HIS A 208 -3.32 10.23 29.22
CA HIS A 208 -2.91 11.29 28.28
C HIS A 208 -4.01 11.62 27.26
N PHE A 209 -4.68 10.60 26.72
CA PHE A 209 -5.70 10.75 25.69
C PHE A 209 -7.12 10.95 26.24
N TYR A 210 -7.29 10.88 27.57
CA TYR A 210 -8.59 10.94 28.27
C TYR A 210 -9.57 9.84 27.82
N ILE A 211 -9.06 8.61 27.67
CA ILE A 211 -9.82 7.43 27.20
C ILE A 211 -9.70 6.30 28.21
N SER A 212 -10.75 5.49 28.40
CA SER A 212 -10.63 4.30 29.25
C SER A 212 -9.70 3.24 28.61
N PRO A 213 -8.88 2.53 29.41
CA PRO A 213 -7.99 1.47 28.90
C PRO A 213 -8.69 0.41 28.04
N ASN A 214 -9.89 0.00 28.46
CA ASN A 214 -10.68 -1.00 27.74
C ASN A 214 -11.15 -0.49 26.38
N TYR A 215 -11.61 0.77 26.31
CA TYR A 215 -12.02 1.36 25.05
C TYR A 215 -10.82 1.51 24.12
N LEU A 216 -9.69 2.04 24.62
CA LEU A 216 -8.46 2.18 23.86
C LEU A 216 -8.01 0.84 23.24
N CYS A 217 -7.96 -0.25 24.02
CA CYS A 217 -7.62 -1.58 23.50
C CYS A 217 -8.60 -2.10 22.44
N LYS A 218 -9.89 -1.77 22.56
CA LYS A 218 -10.91 -2.15 21.58
C LYS A 218 -10.68 -1.42 20.26
N ILE A 219 -10.59 -0.09 20.31
CA ILE A 219 -10.49 0.75 19.12
C ILE A 219 -9.13 0.59 18.41
N PHE A 220 -8.06 0.36 19.16
CA PHE A 220 -6.74 0.11 18.60
C PHE A 220 -6.72 -1.16 17.75
N ARG A 221 -7.33 -2.25 18.21
CA ARG A 221 -7.42 -3.53 17.48
C ARG A 221 -8.32 -3.47 16.24
N GLU A 222 -9.32 -2.60 16.28
CA GLU A 222 -10.25 -2.41 15.17
C GLU A 222 -9.55 -1.69 14.01
N VAL A 223 -8.76 -0.66 14.32
CA VAL A 223 -8.12 0.23 13.34
C VAL A 223 -6.74 -0.28 12.90
N THR A 224 -5.90 -0.73 13.83
CA THR A 224 -4.53 -1.24 13.59
C THR A 224 -4.50 -2.76 13.42
#